data_AF-A0A971L554-F1
#
_entry.id   AF-A0A971L554-F1
#
_cell.length_a   1.000
_cell.length_b   1.000
_cell.length_c   1.000
_cell.angle_alpha   90.00
_cell.angle_beta   90.00
_cell.angle_gamma   90.00
#
_symmetry.space_group_name_H-M   'P 1'
#
loop_
_entity.id
_entity.type
_entity.pdbx_description
1 polymer ?
#
loop_
_entity_poly.entity_id
_entity_poly.type
_entity_poly.pdbx_seq_one_letter_code
_entity_poly.pdbx_strand_id
1 'polypeptide(L)'
;MALTKVDWLPTRGQLVLLSALGKADFFEPFLKWINKELGADQCMIFFCADGEKVSTLLFKDFNQNASGKKLAESYVTERLYMQDPNFSTLKSSLPGEVTLIRLADLLDDMSLNYRNRYFDEPGFKDKFSVIYGSEAGNFYINLYHRTANFDQLVPRNQQQAIGQLLGLLVSKHYQLNQAQLSQGPLAFLSERERQVCAAVLQGKKSETIAYELEVAPSSVVTYRKR
;
A
#
# COMPACT_ATOMS: atom_id res chain seq x y z
N MET A 1 33.71 -30.47 11.10
CA MET A 1 33.50 -29.01 11.07
C MET A 1 32.08 -28.78 10.57
N ALA A 2 31.09 -28.76 11.46
CA ALA A 2 29.68 -28.70 11.09
C ALA A 2 29.21 -27.23 11.16
N LEU A 3 29.30 -26.54 10.03
CA LEU A 3 28.71 -25.23 9.83
C LEU A 3 27.92 -25.26 8.53
N THR A 4 26.60 -25.30 8.67
CA THR A 4 25.68 -24.64 7.74
C THR A 4 24.40 -24.32 8.50
N LYS A 5 24.42 -23.23 9.27
CA LYS A 5 23.23 -22.63 9.90
C LYS A 5 22.62 -21.59 8.97
N VAL A 6 22.18 -22.02 7.79
CA VAL A 6 21.38 -21.18 6.89
C VAL A 6 20.30 -22.07 6.29
N ASP A 7 19.13 -22.06 6.93
CA ASP A 7 17.97 -22.87 6.51
C ASP A 7 17.10 -22.15 5.46
N TRP A 8 17.56 -21.00 4.94
CA TRP A 8 16.80 -20.20 3.97
C TRP A 8 17.71 -19.33 3.09
N LEU A 9 17.27 -19.03 1.87
CA LEU A 9 17.94 -18.11 0.95
C LEU A 9 16.96 -17.00 0.53
N PRO A 10 17.40 -15.73 0.46
CA PRO A 10 16.55 -14.66 -0.01
C PRO A 10 16.20 -14.88 -1.50
N THR A 11 14.95 -14.60 -1.86
CA THR A 11 14.54 -14.67 -3.26
C THR A 11 15.15 -13.52 -4.06
N ARG A 12 15.30 -13.69 -5.38
CA ARG A 12 15.72 -12.59 -6.26
C ARG A 12 14.79 -11.37 -6.12
N GLY A 13 13.49 -11.58 -5.90
CA GLY A 13 12.53 -10.49 -5.67
C GLY A 13 12.85 -9.69 -4.41
N GLN A 14 13.18 -10.37 -3.30
CA GLN A 14 13.59 -9.72 -2.05
C GLN A 14 14.87 -8.91 -2.21
N LEU A 15 15.88 -9.44 -2.92
CA LEU A 15 17.14 -8.72 -3.15
C LEU A 15 16.92 -7.44 -3.99
N VAL A 16 16.09 -7.50 -5.04
CA VAL A 16 15.74 -6.32 -5.85
C VAL A 16 14.98 -5.30 -5.01
N LEU A 17 14.00 -5.74 -4.22
CA LEU A 17 13.24 -4.88 -3.32
C LEU A 17 14.15 -4.15 -2.32
N LEU A 18 15.04 -4.88 -1.64
CA LEU A 18 15.98 -4.29 -0.69
C LEU A 18 16.94 -3.30 -1.36
N SER A 19 17.36 -3.58 -2.60
CA SER A 19 18.20 -2.66 -3.38
C SER A 19 17.49 -1.36 -3.78
N ALA A 20 16.16 -1.36 -3.80
CA ALA A 20 15.32 -0.20 -4.13
C ALA A 20 14.87 0.59 -2.88
N LEU A 21 15.22 0.13 -1.67
CA LEU A 21 14.81 0.78 -0.43
C LEU A 21 15.30 2.25 -0.38
N GLY A 22 14.39 3.16 -0.04
CA GLY A 22 14.64 4.61 -0.04
C GLY A 22 14.78 5.26 -1.42
N LYS A 23 14.67 4.51 -2.53
CA LYS A 23 14.72 5.07 -3.89
C LYS A 23 13.33 5.36 -4.41
N ALA A 24 13.24 6.25 -5.40
CA ALA A 24 11.98 6.66 -6.00
C ALA A 24 11.21 5.50 -6.66
N ASP A 25 11.92 4.47 -7.10
CA ASP A 25 11.37 3.28 -7.76
C ASP A 25 11.01 2.14 -6.80
N PHE A 26 11.15 2.32 -5.47
CA PHE A 26 10.91 1.30 -4.43
C PHE A 26 9.59 0.52 -4.59
N PHE A 27 8.51 1.23 -4.88
CA PHE A 27 7.19 0.61 -4.87
C PHE A 27 6.96 -0.34 -6.03
N GLU A 28 7.70 -0.21 -7.14
CA GLU A 28 7.57 -1.14 -8.26
C GLU A 28 7.99 -2.58 -7.87
N PRO A 29 9.21 -2.84 -7.36
CA PRO A 29 9.58 -4.16 -6.87
C PRO A 29 8.80 -4.57 -5.61
N PHE A 30 8.40 -3.63 -4.75
CA PHE A 30 7.57 -3.94 -3.57
C PHE A 30 6.21 -4.53 -3.98
N LEU A 31 5.49 -3.86 -4.88
CA LEU A 31 4.19 -4.31 -5.37
C LEU A 31 4.30 -5.62 -6.15
N LYS A 32 5.35 -5.78 -6.97
CA LYS A 32 5.64 -7.05 -7.65
C LYS A 32 5.86 -8.18 -6.64
N TRP A 33 6.58 -7.91 -5.56
CA TRP A 33 6.87 -8.90 -4.51
C TRP A 33 5.61 -9.29 -3.73
N ILE A 34 4.80 -8.34 -3.24
CA ILE A 34 3.56 -8.68 -2.50
C ILE A 34 2.51 -9.36 -3.38
N ASN A 35 2.42 -9.00 -4.67
CA ASN A 35 1.48 -9.68 -5.57
C ASN A 35 1.93 -11.12 -5.83
N LYS A 36 3.23 -11.33 -6.09
CA LYS A 36 3.76 -12.64 -6.42
C LYS A 36 3.87 -13.58 -5.22
N GLU A 37 4.45 -13.11 -4.12
CA GLU A 37 4.81 -13.94 -2.97
C GLU A 37 3.72 -13.95 -1.90
N LEU A 38 2.89 -12.89 -1.81
CA LEU A 38 1.81 -12.78 -0.84
C LEU A 38 0.41 -12.83 -1.49
N GLY A 39 0.34 -13.02 -2.81
CA GLY A 39 -0.92 -13.17 -3.55
C GLY A 39 -1.86 -11.96 -3.53
N ALA A 40 -1.38 -10.78 -3.16
CA ALA A 40 -2.23 -9.61 -2.99
C ALA A 40 -2.83 -9.16 -4.34
N ASP A 41 -4.16 -9.08 -4.41
CA ASP A 41 -4.92 -8.57 -5.57
C ASP A 41 -5.12 -7.04 -5.49
N GLN A 42 -4.99 -6.48 -4.29
CA GLN A 42 -4.94 -5.03 -4.06
C GLN A 42 -4.08 -4.73 -2.82
N CYS A 43 -3.37 -3.60 -2.86
CA CYS A 43 -2.61 -3.05 -1.74
C CYS A 43 -3.01 -1.61 -1.48
N MET A 44 -3.27 -1.28 -0.21
CA MET A 44 -3.41 0.10 0.27
C MET A 44 -2.42 0.36 1.41
N ILE A 45 -1.83 1.54 1.43
CA ILE A 45 -1.01 1.98 2.56
C ILE A 45 -1.54 3.33 3.01
N PHE A 46 -1.91 3.42 4.28
CA PHE A 46 -2.21 4.67 4.95
C PHE A 46 -1.12 5.00 5.97
N PHE A 47 -1.06 6.28 6.32
CA PHE A 47 -0.13 6.80 7.30
C PHE A 47 -0.79 7.79 8.24
N CYS A 48 -0.53 7.64 9.52
CA CYS A 48 -1.00 8.48 10.60
C CYS A 48 0.19 9.11 11.32
N ALA A 49 0.46 10.39 11.04
CA ALA A 49 1.67 11.08 11.51
C ALA A 49 1.63 11.42 13.01
N ASP A 50 0.46 11.82 13.50
CA ASP A 50 0.25 12.46 14.82
C ASP A 50 -0.86 11.79 15.63
N GLY A 51 -1.33 10.62 15.19
CA GLY A 51 -2.50 9.98 15.78
C GLY A 51 -3.82 10.71 15.50
N GLU A 52 -3.84 11.73 14.64
CA GLU A 52 -5.05 12.49 14.33
C GLU A 52 -5.43 12.40 12.86
N LYS A 53 -4.47 12.57 11.96
CA LYS A 53 -4.75 12.62 10.52
C LYS A 53 -4.26 11.37 9.80
N VAL A 54 -5.15 10.76 9.03
CA VAL A 54 -4.82 9.66 8.12
C VAL A 54 -4.64 10.20 6.71
N SER A 55 -3.52 9.83 6.10
CA SER A 55 -3.23 10.13 4.69
C SER A 55 -3.08 8.83 3.90
N THR A 56 -3.51 8.84 2.64
CA THR A 56 -3.24 7.76 1.69
C THR A 56 -1.83 7.91 1.13
N LEU A 57 -0.99 6.90 1.31
CA LEU A 57 0.35 6.84 0.73
C LEU A 57 0.39 6.02 -0.56
N LEU A 58 -0.36 4.92 -0.61
CA LEU A 58 -0.39 4.03 -1.75
C LEU A 58 -1.78 3.45 -1.94
N PHE A 59 -2.19 3.37 -3.19
CA PHE A 59 -3.30 2.52 -3.63
C PHE A 59 -2.88 1.83 -4.93
N LYS A 60 -2.96 0.50 -4.94
CA LYS A 60 -2.77 -0.31 -6.15
C LYS A 60 -3.76 -1.45 -6.17
N ASP A 61 -4.60 -1.50 -7.19
CA ASP A 61 -5.31 -2.72 -7.59
C ASP A 61 -4.56 -3.34 -8.77
N PHE A 62 -4.26 -4.63 -8.68
CA PHE A 62 -3.47 -5.34 -9.70
C PHE A 62 -4.31 -5.81 -10.88
N ASN A 63 -5.63 -5.94 -10.70
CA ASN A 63 -6.55 -6.49 -11.70
C ASN A 63 -7.48 -5.43 -12.30
N GLN A 64 -7.65 -4.27 -11.67
CA GLN A 64 -8.56 -3.21 -12.16
C GLN A 64 -7.99 -1.80 -11.94
N ASN A 65 -7.73 -1.04 -13.01
CA ASN A 65 -7.18 0.31 -12.88
C ASN A 65 -8.19 1.40 -12.41
N ALA A 66 -9.50 1.13 -12.37
CA ALA A 66 -10.51 2.20 -12.27
C ALA A 66 -11.49 2.13 -11.08
N SER A 67 -11.88 0.96 -10.58
CA SER A 67 -12.98 0.84 -9.59
C SER A 67 -12.54 1.06 -8.15
N GLY A 68 -11.35 0.60 -7.75
CA GLY A 68 -10.87 0.74 -6.36
C GLY A 68 -10.36 2.14 -5.98
N LYS A 69 -10.07 3.02 -6.95
CA LYS A 69 -9.62 4.40 -6.68
C LYS A 69 -10.66 5.20 -5.90
N LYS A 70 -11.94 5.05 -6.23
CA LYS A 70 -13.06 5.67 -5.49
C LYS A 70 -13.15 5.19 -4.04
N LEU A 71 -12.79 3.93 -3.77
CA LEU A 71 -12.83 3.35 -2.42
C LEU A 71 -11.72 3.91 -1.52
N ALA A 72 -10.50 4.03 -2.05
CA ALA A 72 -9.39 4.64 -1.32
C ALA A 72 -9.61 6.15 -1.10
N GLU A 73 -10.16 6.84 -2.09
CA GLU A 73 -10.54 8.24 -1.98
C GLU A 73 -11.65 8.42 -0.93
N SER A 74 -12.73 7.61 -0.96
CA SER A 74 -13.83 7.73 0.01
C SER A 74 -13.38 7.43 1.45
N TYR A 75 -12.46 6.48 1.65
CA TYR A 75 -11.98 6.13 3.00
C TYR A 75 -11.40 7.33 3.76
N VAL A 76 -10.57 8.15 3.09
CA VAL A 76 -9.95 9.34 3.71
C VAL A 76 -10.83 10.58 3.57
N THR A 77 -11.37 10.86 2.37
CA THR A 77 -12.11 12.10 2.10
C THR A 77 -13.46 12.17 2.83
N GLU A 78 -14.15 11.04 2.98
CA GLU A 78 -15.40 10.95 3.74
C GLU A 78 -15.16 10.63 5.23
N ARG A 79 -13.90 10.64 5.68
CA ARG A 79 -13.47 10.37 7.06
C ARG A 79 -13.96 9.01 7.61
N LEU A 80 -14.15 8.03 6.73
CA LEU A 80 -14.64 6.71 7.10
C LEU A 80 -13.64 5.92 7.94
N TYR A 81 -12.36 6.31 7.93
CA TYR A 81 -11.37 5.80 8.90
C TYR A 81 -11.83 5.99 10.36
N MET A 82 -12.64 7.00 10.69
CA MET A 82 -13.17 7.15 12.06
C MET A 82 -14.16 6.05 12.46
N GLN A 83 -14.72 5.33 11.49
CA GLN A 83 -15.61 4.19 11.70
C GLN A 83 -14.85 2.86 11.58
N ASP A 84 -13.58 2.89 11.19
CA ASP A 84 -12.74 1.69 11.13
C ASP A 84 -12.36 1.30 12.56
N PRO A 85 -12.74 0.10 13.05
CA PRO A 85 -12.40 -0.33 14.42
C PRO A 85 -10.90 -0.34 14.68
N ASN A 86 -10.10 -0.48 13.62
CA ASN A 86 -8.63 -0.52 13.68
C ASN A 86 -8.01 0.87 13.84
N PHE A 87 -8.78 1.95 13.72
CA PHE A 87 -8.26 3.31 13.78
C PHE A 87 -7.72 3.65 15.18
N SER A 88 -8.33 3.13 16.23
CA SER A 88 -7.84 3.27 17.60
C SER A 88 -6.42 2.70 17.75
N THR A 89 -6.20 1.46 17.29
CA THR A 89 -4.90 0.80 17.26
C THR A 89 -3.91 1.56 16.37
N LEU A 90 -4.34 2.04 15.21
CA LEU A 90 -3.48 2.81 14.31
C LEU A 90 -2.98 4.09 14.98
N LYS A 91 -3.83 4.76 15.77
CA LYS A 91 -3.48 5.98 16.50
C LYS A 91 -2.48 5.72 17.63
N SER A 92 -2.64 4.62 18.37
CA SER A 92 -1.92 4.40 19.63
C SER A 92 -0.73 3.46 19.54
N SER A 93 -0.46 2.86 18.37
CA SER A 93 0.66 1.92 18.22
C SER A 93 2.00 2.58 18.51
N LEU A 94 2.83 1.91 19.31
CA LEU A 94 4.15 2.37 19.70
C LEU A 94 5.23 2.01 18.66
N PRO A 95 6.34 2.75 18.58
CA PRO A 95 7.43 2.43 17.67
C PRO A 95 7.91 0.97 17.80
N GLY A 96 7.90 0.25 16.66
CA GLY A 96 8.31 -1.15 16.58
C GLY A 96 7.18 -2.17 16.85
N GLU A 97 6.01 -1.74 17.33
CA GLU A 97 4.86 -2.62 17.49
C GLU A 97 4.26 -3.01 16.13
N VAL A 98 3.76 -4.25 16.09
CA VAL A 98 3.12 -4.83 14.91
C VAL A 98 1.83 -5.51 15.32
N THR A 99 0.72 -4.97 14.83
CA THR A 99 -0.59 -5.58 14.97
C THR A 99 -1.04 -6.15 13.64
N LEU A 100 -1.43 -7.42 13.66
CA LEU A 100 -2.06 -8.09 12.52
C LEU A 100 -3.57 -8.04 12.66
N ILE A 101 -4.25 -7.75 11.56
CA ILE A 101 -5.70 -7.71 11.49
C ILE A 101 -6.15 -8.57 10.32
N ARG A 102 -7.10 -9.48 10.57
CA ARG A 102 -7.69 -10.34 9.54
C ARG A 102 -9.13 -9.94 9.27
N LEU A 103 -9.58 -10.15 8.03
CA LEU A 103 -11.00 -9.97 7.73
C LEU A 103 -11.87 -10.82 8.66
N ALA A 104 -11.49 -12.09 8.87
CA ALA A 104 -12.23 -13.02 9.72
C ALA A 104 -12.46 -12.48 11.14
N ASP A 105 -11.52 -11.72 11.68
CA ASP A 105 -11.60 -11.15 13.03
C ASP A 105 -12.48 -9.90 13.08
N LEU A 106 -12.81 -9.31 11.92
CA LEU A 106 -13.61 -8.08 11.79
C LEU A 106 -15.05 -8.33 11.34
N LEU A 107 -15.39 -9.54 10.89
CA LEU A 107 -16.68 -9.81 10.24
C LEU A 107 -17.88 -9.50 11.15
N ASP A 108 -17.76 -9.77 12.44
CA ASP A 108 -18.85 -9.60 13.41
C ASP A 108 -19.04 -8.13 13.83
N ASP A 109 -17.98 -7.32 13.78
CA ASP A 109 -17.99 -5.90 14.13
C ASP A 109 -18.34 -4.99 12.94
N MET A 110 -18.44 -5.55 11.74
CA MET A 110 -18.60 -4.80 10.49
C MET A 110 -20.08 -4.70 10.08
N SER A 111 -20.57 -3.48 9.87
CA SER A 111 -21.92 -3.28 9.32
C SER A 111 -22.06 -3.90 7.92
N LEU A 112 -23.24 -4.47 7.61
CA LEU A 112 -23.50 -5.07 6.30
C LEU A 112 -23.28 -4.10 5.13
N ASN A 113 -23.64 -2.82 5.30
CA ASN A 113 -23.44 -1.81 4.27
C ASN A 113 -21.95 -1.57 4.00
N TYR A 114 -21.15 -1.46 5.07
CA TYR A 114 -19.70 -1.32 4.95
C TYR A 114 -19.09 -2.56 4.28
N ARG A 115 -19.47 -3.76 4.74
CA ARG A 115 -18.99 -5.02 4.17
C ARG A 115 -19.28 -5.12 2.67
N ASN A 116 -20.54 -4.87 2.28
CA ASN A 116 -20.95 -4.95 0.88
C ASN A 116 -20.13 -4.00 0.01
N ARG A 117 -20.00 -2.74 0.41
CA ARG A 117 -19.28 -1.71 -0.36
C ARG A 117 -17.77 -1.96 -0.46
N TYR A 118 -17.14 -2.39 0.62
CA TYR A 118 -15.67 -2.48 0.71
C TYR A 118 -15.11 -3.87 0.39
N PHE A 119 -15.93 -4.92 0.46
CA PHE A 119 -15.49 -6.30 0.25
C PHE A 119 -16.29 -7.03 -0.82
N ASP A 120 -17.62 -7.12 -0.67
CA ASP A 120 -18.41 -7.99 -1.55
C ASP A 120 -18.54 -7.42 -2.99
N GLU A 121 -18.84 -6.13 -3.16
CA GLU A 121 -18.91 -5.47 -4.48
C GLU A 121 -17.55 -5.48 -5.22
N PRO A 122 -16.40 -5.19 -4.58
CA PRO A 122 -15.08 -5.33 -5.21
C PRO A 122 -14.60 -6.78 -5.40
N GLY A 123 -15.32 -7.75 -4.82
CA GLY A 123 -15.05 -9.18 -4.87
C GLY A 123 -13.91 -9.67 -3.96
N PHE A 124 -13.57 -8.93 -2.90
CA PHE A 124 -12.55 -9.34 -1.93
C PHE A 124 -13.12 -10.37 -0.95
N LYS A 125 -12.45 -11.52 -0.87
CA LYS A 125 -12.81 -12.64 0.00
C LYS A 125 -11.97 -12.71 1.27
N ASP A 126 -10.79 -12.10 1.26
CA ASP A 126 -9.93 -12.00 2.44
C ASP A 126 -9.20 -10.66 2.47
N LYS A 127 -8.75 -10.29 3.67
CA LYS A 127 -7.92 -9.13 3.96
C LYS A 127 -6.92 -9.50 5.05
N PHE A 128 -5.65 -9.21 4.77
CA PHE A 128 -4.56 -9.25 5.74
C PHE A 128 -4.04 -7.83 5.92
N SER A 129 -4.01 -7.34 7.15
CA SER A 129 -3.56 -5.98 7.41
C SER A 129 -2.57 -5.91 8.54
N VAL A 130 -1.67 -4.94 8.41
CA VAL A 130 -0.55 -4.71 9.31
C VAL A 130 -0.62 -3.26 9.75
N ILE A 131 -0.77 -3.05 11.05
CA ILE A 131 -0.46 -1.77 11.67
C ILE A 131 0.97 -1.87 12.18
N TYR A 132 1.82 -0.94 11.76
CA TYR A 132 3.21 -0.86 12.17
C TYR A 132 3.49 0.51 12.79
N GLY A 133 3.90 0.51 14.05
CA GLY A 133 4.28 1.74 14.74
C GLY A 133 5.71 2.17 14.39
N SER A 134 5.91 3.47 14.15
CA SER A 134 7.24 4.02 13.87
C SER A 134 7.45 5.41 14.46
N GLU A 135 8.70 5.82 14.61
CA GLU A 135 9.07 7.16 15.09
C GLU A 135 8.50 8.30 14.23
N ALA A 136 8.24 8.04 12.94
CA ALA A 136 7.68 9.04 12.03
C ALA A 136 6.14 9.13 12.12
N GLY A 137 5.50 8.15 12.74
CA GLY A 137 4.05 7.90 12.67
C GLY A 137 3.74 6.46 12.29
N ASN A 138 2.46 6.11 12.32
CA ASN A 138 2.00 4.73 12.21
C ASN A 138 1.52 4.40 10.81
N PHE A 139 1.90 3.23 10.30
CA PHE A 139 1.55 2.75 8.96
C PHE A 139 0.43 1.72 9.05
N TYR A 140 -0.54 1.80 8.15
CA TYR A 140 -1.59 0.81 7.99
C TYR A 140 -1.55 0.23 6.58
N ILE A 141 -0.99 -0.98 6.48
CA ILE A 141 -0.78 -1.69 5.22
C ILE A 141 -1.89 -2.73 5.09
N ASN A 142 -2.70 -2.60 4.05
CA ASN A 142 -3.83 -3.48 3.78
C ASN A 142 -3.56 -4.27 2.49
N LEU A 143 -3.61 -5.59 2.57
CA LEU A 143 -3.54 -6.51 1.44
C LEU A 143 -4.89 -7.21 1.31
N TYR A 144 -5.48 -7.13 0.12
CA TYR A 144 -6.77 -7.75 -0.18
C TYR A 144 -6.61 -8.87 -1.20
N HIS A 145 -7.45 -9.90 -1.07
CA HIS A 145 -7.40 -11.12 -1.88
C HIS A 145 -8.79 -11.47 -2.37
N ARG A 146 -8.91 -11.83 -3.66
CA ARG A 146 -10.17 -12.23 -4.31
C ARG A 146 -10.32 -13.74 -4.45
N THR A 147 -9.20 -14.45 -4.56
CA THR A 147 -9.18 -15.88 -4.86
C THR A 147 -8.69 -16.73 -3.70
N ALA A 148 -7.58 -16.34 -3.05
CA ALA A 148 -6.95 -17.09 -1.98
C ALA A 148 -7.30 -16.52 -0.60
N ASN A 149 -7.35 -17.40 0.40
CA ASN A 149 -7.27 -17.00 1.81
C ASN A 149 -5.78 -16.84 2.17
N PHE A 150 -5.41 -15.77 2.86
CA PHE A 150 -4.04 -15.49 3.22
C PHE A 150 -3.40 -16.61 4.06
N ASP A 151 -4.18 -17.35 4.85
CA ASP A 151 -3.68 -18.52 5.61
C ASP A 151 -3.16 -19.65 4.71
N GLN A 152 -3.66 -19.76 3.49
CA GLN A 152 -3.21 -20.75 2.51
C GLN A 152 -1.89 -20.34 1.86
N LEU A 153 -1.60 -19.03 1.82
CA LEU A 153 -0.39 -18.46 1.24
C LEU A 153 0.75 -18.35 2.26
N VAL A 154 0.42 -17.90 3.46
CA VAL A 154 1.37 -17.70 4.56
C VAL A 154 0.87 -18.43 5.81
N PRO A 155 1.58 -19.47 6.26
CA PRO A 155 1.25 -20.18 7.50
C PRO A 155 1.15 -19.24 8.70
N ARG A 156 0.17 -19.47 9.59
CA ARG A 156 -0.10 -18.58 10.75
C ARG A 156 1.12 -18.29 11.61
N ASN A 157 2.00 -19.26 11.82
CA ASN A 157 3.24 -19.10 12.58
C ASN A 157 4.28 -18.17 11.92
N GLN A 158 4.13 -17.86 10.63
CA GLN A 158 5.02 -16.94 9.89
C GLN A 158 4.40 -15.55 9.70
N GLN A 159 3.10 -15.39 9.90
CA GLN A 159 2.39 -14.14 9.61
C GLN A 159 2.92 -12.95 10.40
N GLN A 160 3.30 -13.15 11.67
CA GLN A 160 3.90 -12.08 12.48
C GLN A 160 5.22 -11.59 11.89
N ALA A 161 6.08 -12.51 11.44
CA ALA A 161 7.35 -12.15 10.80
C ALA A 161 7.13 -11.43 9.45
N ILE A 162 6.14 -11.86 8.67
CA ILE A 162 5.75 -11.20 7.42
C ILE A 162 5.19 -9.80 7.68
N GLY A 163 4.34 -9.64 8.70
CA GLY A 163 3.83 -8.33 9.11
C GLY A 163 4.96 -7.39 9.54
N GLN A 164 5.89 -7.87 10.36
CA GLN A 164 7.08 -7.13 10.75
C GLN A 164 7.91 -6.71 9.54
N LEU A 165 8.14 -7.62 8.58
CA LEU A 165 8.88 -7.33 7.37
C LEU A 165 8.20 -6.25 6.52
N LEU A 166 6.87 -6.34 6.31
CA LEU A 166 6.10 -5.34 5.59
C LEU A 166 6.21 -3.96 6.23
N GLY A 167 5.98 -3.88 7.55
CA GLY A 167 6.08 -2.63 8.30
C GLY A 167 7.48 -2.03 8.29
N LEU A 168 8.52 -2.86 8.43
CA LEU A 168 9.92 -2.42 8.33
C LEU A 168 10.26 -1.89 6.93
N LEU A 169 9.88 -2.58 5.87
CA LEU A 169 10.17 -2.17 4.50
C LEU A 169 9.53 -0.80 4.18
N VAL A 170 8.25 -0.63 4.52
CA VAL A 170 7.53 0.63 4.28
C VAL A 170 8.08 1.75 5.14
N SER A 171 8.23 1.54 6.45
CA SER A 171 8.74 2.58 7.36
C SER A 171 10.17 2.99 7.01
N LYS A 172 11.06 2.04 6.69
CA LYS A 172 12.45 2.35 6.31
C LYS A 172 12.55 3.02 4.96
N HIS A 173 11.71 2.68 3.99
CA HIS A 173 11.65 3.40 2.72
C HIS A 173 11.40 4.89 2.96
N TYR A 174 10.38 5.22 3.75
CA TYR A 174 10.04 6.61 4.05
C TYR A 174 11.01 7.30 5.01
N GLN A 175 11.66 6.55 5.92
CA GLN A 175 12.75 7.10 6.74
C GLN A 175 13.93 7.54 5.88
N LEU A 176 14.29 6.74 4.86
CA LEU A 176 15.39 7.03 3.94
C LEU A 176 15.00 8.10 2.90
N ASN A 177 13.71 8.23 2.58
CA ASN A 177 13.19 9.21 1.63
C ASN A 177 11.98 9.97 2.18
N GLN A 178 12.24 10.84 3.17
CA GLN A 178 11.18 11.61 3.83
C GLN A 178 10.44 12.54 2.86
N ALA A 179 11.09 13.00 1.79
CA ALA A 179 10.44 13.81 0.77
C ALA A 179 9.24 13.08 0.14
N GLN A 180 9.30 11.75 -0.02
CA GLN A 180 8.19 10.97 -0.54
C GLN A 180 6.99 10.85 0.42
N LEU A 181 7.18 11.01 1.75
CA LEU A 181 6.02 11.09 2.67
C LEU A 181 5.13 12.28 2.32
N SER A 182 5.75 13.43 2.02
CA SER A 182 5.03 14.66 1.67
C SER A 182 4.33 14.59 0.31
N GLN A 183 4.76 13.69 -0.58
CA GLN A 183 4.15 13.47 -1.90
C GLN A 183 2.85 12.64 -1.82
N GLY A 184 2.57 12.00 -0.68
CA GLY A 184 1.36 11.23 -0.45
C GLY A 184 1.10 10.20 -1.57
N PRO A 185 -0.11 10.14 -2.15
CA PRO A 185 -0.47 9.13 -3.14
C PRO A 185 0.28 9.26 -4.48
N LEU A 186 0.96 10.39 -4.73
CA LEU A 186 1.78 10.60 -5.94
C LEU A 186 3.20 10.02 -5.80
N ALA A 187 3.62 9.64 -4.58
CA ALA A 187 4.95 9.08 -4.33
C ALA A 187 5.17 7.76 -5.09
N PHE A 188 4.09 7.02 -5.34
CA PHE A 188 4.09 5.75 -6.04
C PHE A 188 4.34 5.86 -7.55
N LEU A 189 3.93 6.97 -8.16
CA LEU A 189 3.99 7.14 -9.60
C LEU A 189 5.45 7.19 -10.08
N SER A 190 5.72 6.74 -11.31
CA SER A 190 7.00 7.06 -11.94
C SER A 190 7.16 8.58 -12.04
N GLU A 191 8.39 9.06 -12.18
CA GLU A 191 8.63 10.50 -12.31
C GLU A 191 7.81 11.13 -13.44
N ARG A 192 7.67 10.44 -14.57
CA ARG A 192 6.86 10.89 -15.70
C ARG A 192 5.37 10.89 -15.39
N GLU A 193 4.85 9.85 -14.74
CA GLU A 193 3.44 9.80 -14.33
C GLU A 193 3.12 10.89 -13.29
N ARG A 194 4.02 11.13 -12.33
CA ARG A 194 3.87 12.17 -11.31
C ARG A 194 3.86 13.57 -11.92
N GLN A 195 4.77 13.87 -12.83
CA GLN A 195 4.81 15.14 -13.55
C GLN A 195 3.51 15.38 -14.35
N VAL A 196 3.04 14.36 -15.07
CA VAL A 196 1.77 14.42 -15.80
C VAL A 196 0.59 14.63 -14.85
N CYS A 197 0.54 13.89 -13.73
CA CYS A 197 -0.53 13.98 -12.76
C CYS A 197 -0.58 15.37 -12.09
N ALA A 198 0.57 15.89 -11.67
CA ALA A 198 0.68 17.23 -11.09
C ALA A 198 0.19 18.33 -12.06
N ALA A 199 0.53 18.22 -13.34
CA ALA A 199 0.09 19.17 -14.35
C ALA A 199 -1.43 19.07 -14.63
N VAL A 200 -2.00 17.86 -14.61
CA VAL A 200 -3.46 17.66 -14.68
C VAL A 200 -4.18 18.28 -13.48
N LEU A 201 -3.64 18.11 -12.27
CA LEU A 201 -4.19 18.72 -11.06
C LEU A 201 -4.15 20.25 -11.09
N GLN A 202 -3.20 20.83 -11.84
CA GLN A 202 -3.13 22.28 -12.11
C GLN A 202 -4.09 22.73 -13.24
N GLY A 203 -4.88 21.81 -13.82
CA GLY A 203 -5.83 22.12 -14.89
C GLY A 203 -5.23 22.24 -16.29
N LYS A 204 -3.97 21.81 -16.49
CA LYS A 204 -3.32 21.87 -17.81
C LYS A 204 -3.94 20.88 -18.80
N LYS A 205 -4.03 21.28 -20.07
CA LYS A 205 -4.49 20.42 -21.18
C LYS A 205 -3.38 19.46 -21.61
N SER A 206 -3.76 18.29 -22.13
CA SER A 206 -2.82 17.23 -22.51
C SER A 206 -1.75 17.70 -23.51
N GLU A 207 -2.11 18.59 -24.43
CA GLU A 207 -1.20 19.16 -25.44
C GLU A 207 -0.15 20.07 -24.79
N THR A 208 -0.55 20.86 -23.79
CA THR A 208 0.35 21.71 -23.01
C THR A 208 1.32 20.86 -22.19
N ILE A 209 0.81 19.80 -21.54
CA ILE A 209 1.64 18.86 -20.77
C ILE A 209 2.66 18.17 -21.68
N ALA A 210 2.23 17.74 -22.88
CA ALA A 210 3.10 17.09 -23.84
C ALA A 210 4.25 18.00 -24.29
N TYR A 211 3.93 19.27 -24.56
CA TYR A 211 4.92 20.29 -24.91
C TYR A 211 5.90 20.55 -23.76
N GLU A 212 5.41 20.79 -22.55
CA GLU A 212 6.25 21.11 -21.38
C GLU A 212 7.16 19.95 -20.94
N LEU A 213 6.69 18.70 -21.06
CA LEU A 213 7.44 17.51 -20.64
C LEU A 213 8.29 16.90 -21.77
N GLU A 214 8.26 17.50 -22.96
CA GLU A 214 8.93 17.04 -24.18
C GLU A 214 8.59 15.58 -24.53
N VAL A 215 7.30 15.24 -24.49
CA VAL A 215 6.79 13.90 -24.83
C VAL A 215 5.69 13.98 -25.87
N ALA A 216 5.41 12.86 -26.55
CA ALA A 216 4.26 12.80 -27.46
C ALA A 216 2.93 12.94 -26.69
N PRO A 217 1.89 13.60 -27.25
CA PRO A 217 0.57 13.66 -26.63
C PRO A 217 -0.04 12.29 -26.29
N SER A 218 0.26 11.27 -27.11
CA SER A 218 -0.13 9.87 -26.84
C SER A 218 0.52 9.29 -25.57
N SER A 219 1.73 9.75 -25.22
CA SER A 219 2.41 9.35 -23.98
C SER A 219 1.72 9.97 -22.77
N VAL A 220 1.28 11.23 -22.85
CA VAL A 220 0.49 11.88 -21.80
C VAL A 220 -0.81 11.12 -21.54
N VAL A 221 -1.52 10.72 -22.60
CA VAL A 221 -2.74 9.88 -22.46
C VAL A 221 -2.43 8.55 -21.79
N THR A 222 -1.28 7.95 -22.12
CA THR A 222 -0.84 6.68 -21.51
C THR A 222 -0.54 6.86 -20.02
N TYR A 223 0.24 7.87 -19.65
CA TYR A 223 0.58 8.17 -18.26
C TYR A 223 -0.63 8.60 -17.42
N ARG A 224 -1.63 9.25 -18.02
CA ARG A 224 -2.89 9.58 -17.31
C ARG A 224 -3.75 8.37 -16.99
N LYS A 225 -3.65 7.29 -17.77
CA LYS A 225 -4.44 6.07 -17.60
C LYS A 225 -3.82 5.07 -16.63
N ARG A 226 -2.50 5.13 -16.47
CA ARG A 226 -1.73 4.30 -15.54
C ARG A 226 -1.86 4.86 -14.12
#